data_AF-A0A897MLT0-F1
#
_entry.id   AF-A0A897MLT0-F1
#
_cell.length_a   1.000
_cell.length_b   1.000
_cell.length_c   1.000
_cell.angle_alpha   90.00
_cell.angle_beta   90.00
_cell.angle_gamma   90.00
#
_symmetry.space_group_name_H-M   'P 1'
#
loop_
_entity.id
_entity.type
_entity.pdbx_description
1 polymer ?
#
loop_
_entity_poly.entity_id
_entity_poly.type
_entity_poly.pdbx_seq_one_letter_code
_entity_poly.pdbx_strand_id
1 'polypeptide(L)'
;MTNELADASEALRAASELADQHRDRLYERSNALAELAAGDAQVDHGRLARETTKLHEIEGDLADESAELVEQARELIAAYREDLEGV
;
A
#
# COMPACT_ATOMS: atom_id res chain seq x y z
N MET A 1 13.48 0.03 9.59
CA MET A 1 12.86 0.70 8.45
C MET A 1 11.93 -0.29 7.78
N THR A 2 10.80 -0.56 8.44
CA THR A 2 9.63 -1.30 7.91
C THR A 2 8.35 -0.56 8.30
N ASN A 3 8.48 0.64 8.91
CA ASN A 3 7.35 1.42 9.38
C ASN A 3 6.53 1.89 8.18
N GLU A 4 7.18 2.24 7.09
CA GLU A 4 6.57 2.73 5.86
C GLU A 4 5.60 1.71 5.26
N LEU A 5 5.96 0.42 5.24
CA LEU A 5 5.07 -0.64 4.77
C LEU A 5 3.94 -0.96 5.76
N ALA A 6 4.20 -0.84 7.06
CA ALA A 6 3.17 -0.99 8.09
C ALA A 6 2.14 0.15 8.03
N ASP A 7 2.61 1.39 7.88
CA ASP A 7 1.80 2.60 7.76
C ASP A 7 0.98 2.56 6.45
N ALA A 8 1.59 2.11 5.34
CA ALA A 8 0.87 1.90 4.09
C ALA A 8 -0.22 0.83 4.23
N SER A 9 0.07 -0.25 4.95
CA SER A 9 -0.91 -1.28 5.30
C SER A 9 -2.09 -0.70 6.09
N GLU A 10 -1.82 0.14 7.10
CA GLU A 10 -2.86 0.78 7.91
C GLU A 10 -3.73 1.73 7.08
N ALA A 11 -3.11 2.57 6.25
CA ALA A 11 -3.82 3.47 5.33
C ALA A 11 -4.75 2.69 4.37
N LEU A 12 -4.27 1.60 3.77
CA LEU A 12 -5.11 0.75 2.92
C LEU A 12 -6.24 0.06 3.67
N ARG A 13 -6.03 -0.28 4.96
CA ARG A 13 -7.07 -0.84 5.80
C ARG A 13 -8.17 0.18 6.08
N ALA A 14 -7.80 1.39 6.46
CA ALA A 14 -8.73 2.50 6.63
C ALA A 14 -9.49 2.80 5.32
N ALA A 15 -8.79 2.82 4.18
CA ALA A 15 -9.42 3.00 2.87
C ALA A 15 -10.44 1.88 2.57
N SER A 16 -10.13 0.63 2.93
CA SER A 16 -11.05 -0.50 2.76
C SER A 16 -12.30 -0.39 3.64
N GLU A 17 -12.20 0.26 4.80
CA GLU A 17 -13.35 0.44 5.69
C GLU A 17 -14.32 1.49 5.12
N LEU A 18 -13.77 2.54 4.49
CA LEU A 18 -14.50 3.65 3.87
C LEU A 18 -15.03 3.34 2.47
N ALA A 19 -14.30 2.56 1.68
CA ALA A 19 -14.69 2.24 0.31
C ALA A 19 -15.63 1.03 0.27
N ASP A 20 -16.82 1.20 -0.32
CA ASP A 20 -17.71 0.06 -0.59
C ASP A 20 -17.25 -0.73 -1.82
N GLN A 21 -16.81 -0.02 -2.86
CA GLN A 21 -16.12 -0.62 -4.00
C GLN A 21 -14.66 -0.89 -3.67
N HIS A 22 -14.11 -1.98 -4.20
CA HIS A 22 -12.72 -2.41 -3.96
C HIS A 22 -12.34 -2.69 -2.48
N ARG A 23 -13.29 -2.68 -1.53
CA ARG A 23 -13.11 -3.07 -0.11
C ARG A 23 -12.19 -4.28 0.07
N ASP A 24 -12.57 -5.41 -0.50
CA ASP A 24 -11.83 -6.67 -0.35
C ASP A 24 -10.44 -6.57 -0.97
N ARG A 25 -10.31 -5.91 -2.12
CA ARG A 25 -9.02 -5.72 -2.80
C ARG A 25 -8.07 -4.86 -1.98
N LEU A 26 -8.56 -3.77 -1.40
CA LEU A 26 -7.78 -2.89 -0.53
C LEU A 26 -7.36 -3.63 0.74
N TYR A 27 -8.26 -4.41 1.33
CA TYR A 27 -7.98 -5.23 2.51
C TYR A 27 -6.92 -6.31 2.25
N GLU A 28 -7.02 -7.02 1.12
CA GLU A 28 -6.02 -8.02 0.71
C GLU A 28 -4.64 -7.41 0.56
N ARG A 29 -4.56 -6.20 -0.01
CA ARG A 29 -3.30 -5.48 -0.22
C ARG A 29 -2.72 -4.97 1.09
N SER A 30 -3.57 -4.46 1.99
CA SER A 30 -3.18 -4.11 3.36
C SER A 30 -2.46 -5.30 4.02
N ASN A 31 -3.07 -6.49 4.01
CA ASN A 31 -2.45 -7.69 4.57
C ASN A 31 -1.12 -8.04 3.87
N ALA A 32 -1.07 -7.95 2.54
CA ALA A 32 0.16 -8.24 1.79
C ALA A 32 1.31 -7.28 2.14
N LEU A 33 1.02 -6.01 2.43
CA LEU A 33 2.02 -5.05 2.91
C LEU A 33 2.41 -5.30 4.37
N ALA A 34 1.47 -5.71 5.23
CA ALA A 34 1.75 -6.09 6.61
C ALA A 34 2.70 -7.30 6.69
N GLU A 35 2.50 -8.32 5.84
CA GLU A 35 3.39 -9.48 5.74
C GLU A 35 4.82 -9.09 5.31
N LEU A 36 4.93 -8.14 4.39
CA LEU A 36 6.22 -7.60 3.97
C LEU A 36 6.89 -6.80 5.10
N ALA A 37 6.11 -5.98 5.81
CA ALA A 37 6.60 -5.20 6.96
C ALA A 37 7.07 -6.09 8.13
N ALA A 38 6.43 -7.24 8.32
CA ALA A 38 6.82 -8.24 9.33
C ALA A 38 8.13 -8.98 8.98
N GLY A 39 8.62 -8.86 7.74
CA GLY A 39 9.81 -9.57 7.27
C GLY A 39 9.57 -11.04 6.94
N ASP A 40 8.30 -11.48 6.92
CA ASP A 40 7.92 -12.86 6.57
C ASP A 40 8.09 -13.13 5.06
N ALA A 41 8.23 -12.06 4.26
CA ALA A 41 8.48 -12.14 2.82
C ALA A 41 9.67 -11.26 2.41
N GLN A 42 10.49 -11.76 1.49
CA GLN A 42 11.56 -10.97 0.89
C GLN A 42 10.95 -9.88 0.02
N VAL A 43 11.29 -8.62 0.32
CA VAL A 43 10.79 -7.47 -0.42
C VAL A 43 11.65 -7.25 -1.67
N ASP A 44 11.01 -7.18 -2.84
CA ASP A 44 11.66 -6.86 -4.11
C ASP A 44 11.02 -5.64 -4.79
N HIS A 45 11.84 -4.84 -5.49
CA HIS A 45 11.38 -3.61 -6.17
C HIS A 45 10.27 -3.88 -7.18
N GLY A 46 10.31 -5.04 -7.86
CA GLY A 46 9.31 -5.42 -8.85
C GLY A 46 7.94 -5.70 -8.21
N ARG A 47 7.90 -6.34 -7.04
CA ARG A 47 6.69 -6.57 -6.26
C ARG A 47 6.10 -5.25 -5.80
N LEU A 48 6.92 -4.37 -5.23
CA LEU A 48 6.44 -3.06 -4.76
C LEU A 48 5.94 -2.19 -5.93
N ALA A 49 6.64 -2.19 -7.07
CA ALA A 49 6.18 -1.47 -8.27
C ALA A 49 4.81 -1.98 -8.76
N ARG A 50 4.59 -3.30 -8.76
CA ARG A 50 3.29 -3.90 -9.11
C ARG A 50 2.20 -3.45 -8.14
N GLU A 51 2.47 -3.43 -6.83
CA GLU A 51 1.49 -2.94 -5.86
C GLU A 51 1.15 -1.47 -6.07
N THR A 52 2.14 -0.61 -6.30
CA THR A 52 1.89 0.80 -6.62
C THR A 52 1.02 0.95 -7.87
N THR A 53 1.32 0.25 -8.98
CA THR A 53 0.51 0.32 -10.21
C THR A 53 -0.94 -0.08 -9.95
N LYS A 54 -1.16 -1.21 -9.27
CA LYS A 54 -2.51 -1.66 -8.98
C LYS A 54 -3.25 -0.73 -8.02
N LEU A 55 -2.55 -0.06 -7.10
CA LEU A 55 -3.17 0.92 -6.20
C LEU A 55 -3.59 2.16 -6.97
N HIS A 56 -2.83 2.56 -7.99
CA HIS A 56 -3.22 3.65 -8.89
C HIS A 56 -4.57 3.39 -9.57
N GLU A 57 -4.75 2.16 -10.05
CA GLU A 57 -5.95 1.75 -10.75
C GLU A 57 -7.17 1.80 -9.81
N ILE A 58 -6.99 1.36 -8.55
CA ILE A 58 -8.06 1.45 -7.55
C ILE A 58 -8.34 2.90 -7.18
N GLU A 59 -7.31 3.70 -6.92
CA GLU A 59 -7.40 5.13 -6.59
C GLU A 59 -8.25 5.91 -7.61
N GLY A 60 -8.05 5.65 -8.91
CA GLY A 60 -8.82 6.30 -9.97
C GLY A 60 -10.32 5.97 -9.97
N ASP A 61 -10.72 4.88 -9.29
CA ASP A 61 -12.11 4.51 -9.07
C ASP A 61 -12.64 5.01 -7.71
N LEU A 62 -11.80 5.56 -6.82
CA LEU A 62 -12.20 6.04 -5.49
C LEU A 62 -12.46 7.55 -5.47
N ALA A 63 -13.03 8.02 -4.35
CA ALA A 63 -13.26 9.43 -4.10
C ALA A 63 -13.03 9.76 -2.62
N ASP A 64 -12.91 11.06 -2.36
CA ASP A 64 -12.78 11.65 -1.02
C ASP A 64 -11.63 10.99 -0.22
N GLU A 65 -11.83 10.81 1.08
CA GLU A 65 -10.85 10.28 2.03
C GLU A 65 -10.32 8.89 1.62
N SER A 66 -11.12 8.06 0.95
CA SER A 66 -10.67 6.74 0.50
C SER A 66 -9.60 6.83 -0.60
N ALA A 67 -9.69 7.83 -1.48
CA ALA A 67 -8.67 8.08 -2.51
C ALA A 67 -7.39 8.65 -1.88
N GLU A 68 -7.52 9.59 -0.95
CA GLU A 68 -6.38 10.21 -0.23
C GLU A 68 -5.57 9.16 0.55
N LEU A 69 -6.24 8.20 1.20
CA LEU A 69 -5.58 7.11 1.92
C LEU A 69 -4.82 6.15 0.98
N VAL A 70 -5.36 5.88 -0.22
CA VAL A 70 -4.70 5.05 -1.21
C VAL A 70 -3.49 5.76 -1.82
N GLU A 71 -3.60 7.07 -2.07
CA GLU A 71 -2.48 7.92 -2.47
C GLU A 71 -1.37 7.90 -1.41
N GLN A 72 -1.71 8.13 -0.14
CA GLN A 72 -0.78 8.08 0.98
C GLN A 72 -0.05 6.73 1.04
N ALA A 73 -0.77 5.61 0.90
CA ALA A 73 -0.15 4.28 0.89
C ALA A 73 0.86 4.12 -0.26
N ARG A 74 0.57 4.67 -1.45
CA ARG A 74 1.50 4.64 -2.59
C ARG A 74 2.77 5.45 -2.32
N GLU A 75 2.65 6.62 -1.71
CA GLU A 75 3.80 7.46 -1.34
C GLU A 75 4.71 6.75 -0.32
N LEU A 76 4.12 6.12 0.70
CA LEU A 76 4.86 5.34 1.70
C LEU A 76 5.59 4.15 1.07
N ILE A 77 4.96 3.43 0.13
CA ILE A 77 5.63 2.37 -0.64
C ILE A 77 6.79 2.94 -1.47
N ALA A 78 6.63 4.12 -2.06
CA ALA A 78 7.70 4.76 -2.83
C ALA A 78 8.89 5.17 -1.93
N ALA A 79 8.63 5.75 -0.75
CA ALA A 79 9.66 6.08 0.22
C ALA A 79 10.43 4.83 0.67
N TYR A 80 9.72 3.74 1.00
CA TYR A 80 10.36 2.46 1.35
C TYR A 80 11.24 1.92 0.21
N ARG A 81 10.81 2.07 -1.05
CA ARG A 81 11.61 1.66 -2.22
C ARG A 81 12.89 2.48 -2.36
N GLU A 82 12.83 3.79 -2.10
CA GLU A 82 14.00 4.66 -2.13
C GLU A 82 15.02 4.26 -1.04
N ASP A 83 14.54 3.98 0.17
CA ASP A 83 15.37 3.49 1.27
C ASP A 83 16.05 2.14 0.95
N LEU A 84 15.38 1.25 0.21
CA LEU A 84 15.98 0.00 -0.28
C LEU A 84 17.12 0.23 -1.30
N GLU A 85 17.07 1.30 -2.10
CA GLU A 85 18.11 1.65 -3.10
C GLU A 85 19.30 2.41 -2.47
N GLY A 86 19.12 2.99 -1.29
CA GLY A 86 20.03 3.95 -0.66
C GLY A 86 21.02 3.42 0.39
N VAL A 87 21.27 2.10 0.45
CA VAL A 87 22.18 1.47 1.44
C VAL A 87 23.44 0.89 0.82
#